data_AF-A0A2P5DYK8-F1
#
_entry.id   AF-A0A2P5DYK8-F1
#
_cell.length_a   1.000
_cell.length_b   1.000
_cell.length_c   1.000
_cell.angle_alpha   90.00
_cell.angle_beta   90.00
_cell.angle_gamma   90.00
#
_symmetry.space_group_name_H-M   'P 1'
#
loop_
_entity.id
_entity.type
_entity.pdbx_description
1 polymer ?
#
loop_
_entity_poly.entity_id
_entity_poly.type
_entity_poly.pdbx_seq_one_letter_code
_entity_poly.pdbx_strand_id
1 'polypeptide(L)'
;MVKALGISIGKMNHLDELLLDSISEEEILDFNSILSPPRSLRYLKFRCRLQEFPNWISMLQNLRGLSLCFTRLSDEPLKHLKGLPNLMFVHLYQAYDGLQLHFEEGGFRKLREVRLGKLEGLKVVKIDRGALPLLEEFEVEACLLMQEIPSNIEHLPNLKSLRIKDMPREFVASLQPNGGSYYSKAKHIPSVTIQYKLGGWTSFQSYKLGDPDLLQRL
;
A
#
# COMPACT_ATOMS: atom_id res chain seq x y z
N MET A 1 -9.88 19.12 19.80
CA MET A 1 -10.75 17.94 19.58
C MET A 1 -9.96 16.63 19.61
N VAL A 2 -8.92 16.49 18.77
CA VAL A 2 -8.13 15.24 18.66
C VAL A 2 -7.50 14.77 19.98
N LYS A 3 -7.01 15.67 20.84
CA LYS A 3 -6.45 15.31 22.16
C LYS A 3 -7.45 14.58 23.06
N ALA A 4 -8.69 15.07 23.16
CA ALA A 4 -9.72 14.44 23.99
C ALA A 4 -10.13 13.08 23.42
N LEU A 5 -10.24 12.97 22.09
CA LEU A 5 -10.46 11.70 21.41
C LEU A 5 -9.33 10.70 21.69
N GLY A 6 -8.07 11.13 21.62
CA GLY A 6 -6.93 10.28 21.87
C GLY A 6 -6.88 9.73 23.29
N ILE A 7 -7.22 10.54 24.29
CA ILE A 7 -7.36 10.10 25.69
C ILE A 7 -8.46 9.05 25.84
N SER A 8 -9.60 9.25 25.18
CA SER A 8 -10.72 8.30 25.22
C SER A 8 -10.36 6.97 24.55
N ILE A 9 -9.73 7.00 23.38
CA ILE A 9 -9.25 5.81 22.67
C ILE A 9 -8.28 5.03 23.56
N GLY A 10 -7.36 5.72 24.24
CA GLY A 10 -6.38 5.07 25.11
C GLY A 10 -6.96 4.31 26.32
N LYS A 11 -8.25 4.50 26.63
CA LYS A 11 -8.96 3.74 27.68
C LYS A 11 -9.70 2.52 27.14
N MET A 12 -9.80 2.35 25.82
CA MET A 12 -10.56 1.26 25.18
C MET A 12 -9.71 -0.01 25.04
N ASN A 13 -9.45 -0.68 26.16
CA ASN A 13 -8.51 -1.82 26.23
C ASN A 13 -8.90 -3.08 25.43
N HIS A 14 -10.14 -3.14 24.93
CA HIS A 14 -10.67 -4.24 24.12
C HIS A 14 -10.98 -3.83 22.67
N LEU A 15 -10.54 -2.63 22.27
CA LEU A 15 -10.78 -2.13 20.92
C LEU A 15 -10.03 -3.00 19.90
N ASP A 16 -10.77 -3.67 19.01
CA ASP A 16 -10.21 -4.51 17.94
C ASP A 16 -10.01 -3.73 16.65
N GLU A 17 -10.93 -2.81 16.35
CA GLU A 17 -10.93 -1.98 15.15
C GLU A 17 -11.04 -0.50 15.49
N LEU A 18 -10.23 0.33 14.84
CA LEU A 18 -10.29 1.78 14.95
C LEU A 18 -10.31 2.39 13.55
N LEU A 19 -11.41 3.07 13.25
CA LEU A 19 -11.58 3.88 12.05
C LEU A 19 -11.61 5.35 12.45
N LEU A 20 -10.71 6.14 11.88
CA LEU A 20 -10.63 7.59 12.07
C LEU A 20 -10.86 8.27 10.73
N ASP A 21 -12.04 8.86 10.59
CA ASP A 21 -12.50 9.53 9.36
C ASP A 21 -12.74 11.01 9.64
N SER A 22 -12.16 11.88 8.81
CA SER A 22 -12.42 13.31 8.89
C SER A 22 -13.56 13.68 7.96
N ILE A 23 -14.47 14.53 8.45
CA ILE A 23 -15.55 15.08 7.63
C ILE A 23 -14.98 16.11 6.64
N SER A 24 -13.91 16.80 7.03
CA SER A 24 -13.23 17.80 6.19
C SER A 24 -12.01 17.20 5.52
N GLU A 25 -11.91 17.35 4.19
CA GLU A 25 -10.75 16.90 3.41
C GLU A 25 -9.52 17.79 3.63
N GLU A 26 -9.69 19.02 4.14
CA GLU A 26 -8.60 19.96 4.37
C GLU A 26 -8.09 19.99 5.82
N GLU A 27 -8.83 19.39 6.75
CA GLU A 27 -8.41 19.36 8.15
C GLU A 27 -7.23 18.40 8.34
N ILE A 28 -6.13 18.93 8.87
CA ILE A 28 -4.93 18.18 9.20
C ILE A 28 -5.01 17.78 10.68
N LEU A 29 -4.94 16.48 10.94
CA LEU A 29 -5.10 15.91 12.28
C LEU A 29 -3.76 15.38 12.82
N ASP A 30 -3.58 15.49 14.14
CA ASP A 30 -2.43 14.93 14.86
C ASP A 30 -2.90 13.94 15.94
N PHE A 31 -2.58 12.65 15.71
CA PHE A 31 -2.96 11.55 16.60
C PHE A 31 -1.83 11.10 17.54
N ASN A 32 -0.71 11.82 17.64
CA ASN A 32 0.34 11.50 18.62
C ASN A 32 -0.08 11.74 20.08
N SER A 33 -1.23 12.39 20.28
CA SER A 33 -1.86 12.51 21.60
C SER A 33 -2.39 11.19 22.18
N ILE A 34 -2.42 10.09 21.41
CA ILE A 34 -2.75 8.74 21.92
C ILE A 34 -1.51 8.17 22.63
N LEU A 35 -1.36 8.46 23.92
CA LEU A 35 -0.21 8.04 24.71
C LEU A 35 -0.23 6.54 25.10
N SER A 36 -1.39 5.91 25.05
CA SER A 36 -1.60 4.50 25.42
C SER A 36 -2.46 3.82 24.37
N PRO A 37 -1.90 3.46 23.20
CA PRO A 37 -2.69 2.86 22.14
C PRO A 37 -3.28 1.50 22.59
N PRO A 38 -4.54 1.18 22.24
CA PRO A 38 -5.15 -0.11 22.56
C PRO A 38 -4.34 -1.28 22.03
N ARG A 39 -3.75 -2.09 22.93
CA ARG A 39 -2.90 -3.23 22.54
C ARG A 39 -3.68 -4.36 21.89
N SER A 40 -5.00 -4.40 22.06
CA SER A 40 -5.90 -5.34 21.40
C SER A 40 -6.11 -5.04 19.91
N LEU A 41 -5.74 -3.84 19.44
CA LEU A 41 -6.08 -3.37 18.10
C LEU A 41 -5.49 -4.28 17.02
N ARG A 42 -6.37 -4.77 16.15
CA ARG A 42 -6.04 -5.62 14.99
C ARG A 42 -6.19 -4.86 13.68
N TYR A 43 -7.09 -3.89 13.61
CA TYR A 43 -7.35 -3.14 12.39
C TYR A 43 -7.36 -1.64 12.66
N LEU A 44 -6.58 -0.91 11.89
CA LEU A 44 -6.48 0.54 11.99
C LEU A 44 -6.65 1.17 10.62
N LYS A 45 -7.57 2.12 10.52
CA LYS A 45 -7.79 2.89 9.30
C LYS A 45 -7.82 4.39 9.59
N PHE A 46 -6.99 5.13 8.87
CA PHE A 46 -7.06 6.59 8.78
C PHE A 46 -7.66 6.99 7.44
N ARG A 47 -8.66 7.85 7.46
CA ARG A 47 -9.25 8.52 6.31
C ARG A 47 -9.30 10.03 6.58
N CYS A 48 -8.14 10.66 6.62
CA CYS A 48 -7.96 12.07 6.96
C CYS A 48 -6.53 12.50 6.67
N ARG A 49 -6.28 13.80 6.49
CA ARG A 49 -4.90 14.31 6.39
C ARG A 49 -4.22 14.22 7.75
N LEU A 50 -2.97 13.77 7.76
CA LEU A 50 -2.18 13.64 8.97
C LEU A 50 -1.02 14.64 8.96
N GLN A 51 -0.79 15.29 10.10
CA GLN A 51 0.39 16.14 10.27
C GLN A 51 1.67 15.31 10.19
N GLU A 52 1.69 14.16 10.86
CA GLU A 52 2.78 13.19 10.85
C GLU A 52 2.25 11.78 11.06
N PHE A 53 3.07 10.77 10.74
CA PHE A 53 2.69 9.38 10.98
C PHE A 53 2.74 9.06 12.48
N PRO A 54 1.69 8.51 13.11
CA PRO A 54 1.67 8.39 14.56
C PRO A 54 2.75 7.43 15.08
N ASN A 55 3.57 7.91 16.02
CA ASN A 55 4.75 7.16 16.50
C ASN A 55 4.39 5.85 17.26
N TRP A 56 3.21 5.81 17.86
CA TRP A 56 2.71 4.70 18.65
C TRP A 56 2.27 3.49 17.83
N ILE A 57 2.20 3.60 16.50
CA ILE A 57 1.84 2.48 15.60
C ILE A 57 2.79 1.30 15.79
N SER A 58 4.08 1.57 15.98
CA SER A 58 5.12 0.56 16.24
C SER A 58 4.85 -0.28 17.49
N MET A 59 4.02 0.19 18.43
CA MET A 59 3.67 -0.49 19.67
C MET A 59 2.54 -1.53 19.49
N LEU A 60 1.84 -1.52 18.35
CA LEU A 60 0.66 -2.35 18.11
C LEU A 60 1.02 -3.77 17.67
N GLN A 61 1.53 -4.57 18.60
CA GLN A 61 2.02 -5.93 18.30
C GLN A 61 0.95 -6.89 17.74
N ASN A 62 -0.33 -6.61 17.97
CA ASN A 62 -1.46 -7.40 17.47
C ASN A 62 -2.04 -6.87 16.15
N LEU A 63 -1.53 -5.75 15.62
CA LEU A 63 -2.05 -5.16 14.39
C LEU A 63 -1.88 -6.12 13.22
N ARG A 64 -2.99 -6.43 12.57
CA ARG A 64 -3.08 -7.28 11.37
C ARG A 64 -3.27 -6.46 10.11
N GLY A 65 -3.97 -5.34 10.19
CA GLY A 65 -4.29 -4.52 9.04
C GLY A 65 -4.12 -3.04 9.29
N LEU A 66 -3.47 -2.36 8.33
CA LEU A 66 -3.38 -0.91 8.30
C LEU A 66 -3.87 -0.37 6.97
N SER A 67 -4.79 0.59 7.01
CA SER A 67 -5.24 1.32 5.83
C SER A 67 -5.06 2.83 6.04
N LEU A 68 -4.29 3.46 5.16
CA LEU A 68 -4.10 4.90 5.13
C LEU A 68 -4.77 5.43 3.87
N CYS A 69 -5.75 6.31 4.04
CA CYS A 69 -6.53 6.92 2.97
C CYS A 69 -6.47 8.43 3.14
N PHE A 70 -6.09 9.17 2.11
CA PHE A 70 -6.04 10.65 2.14
C PHE A 70 -5.14 11.23 3.24
N THR A 71 -4.16 10.45 3.72
CA THR A 71 -3.26 10.89 4.80
C THR A 71 -2.20 11.88 4.36
N ARG A 72 -1.86 11.93 3.06
CA ARG A 72 -0.93 12.91 2.46
C ARG A 72 0.39 13.08 3.24
N LEU A 73 0.93 11.99 3.78
CA LEU A 73 2.15 11.99 4.58
C LEU A 73 3.35 12.42 3.72
N SER A 74 4.23 13.25 4.28
CA SER A 74 5.51 13.60 3.64
C SER A 74 6.62 12.61 3.98
N ASP A 75 6.58 12.06 5.21
CA ASP A 75 7.51 11.04 5.67
C ASP A 75 7.04 9.63 5.32
N GLU A 76 8.01 8.74 5.09
CA GLU A 76 7.74 7.38 4.64
C GLU A 76 7.11 6.51 5.75
N PRO A 77 5.86 6.03 5.60
CA PRO A 77 5.16 5.32 6.67
C PRO A 77 5.73 3.92 6.95
N LEU A 78 6.33 3.27 5.95
CA LEU A 78 6.80 1.88 6.04
C LEU A 78 7.89 1.67 7.10
N LYS A 79 8.69 2.70 7.39
CA LYS A 79 9.76 2.67 8.42
C LYS A 79 9.23 2.28 9.80
N HIS A 80 7.99 2.63 10.10
CA HIS A 80 7.33 2.36 11.38
C HIS A 80 6.62 1.01 11.42
N LEU A 81 6.44 0.36 10.27
CA LEU A 81 5.65 -0.86 10.13
C LEU A 81 6.50 -2.13 10.03
N LYS A 82 7.78 -2.00 9.62
CA LYS A 82 8.66 -3.14 9.33
C LYS A 82 8.79 -4.14 10.48
N GLY A 83 8.71 -3.67 11.73
CA GLY A 83 8.86 -4.47 12.95
C GLY A 83 7.57 -5.09 13.49
N LEU A 84 6.41 -4.83 12.88
CA LEU A 84 5.13 -5.35 13.38
C LEU A 84 5.00 -6.85 13.10
N PRO A 85 4.91 -7.70 14.12
CA PRO A 85 5.06 -9.16 13.95
C PRO A 85 3.81 -9.84 13.38
N ASN A 86 2.66 -9.17 13.41
CA ASN A 86 1.37 -9.73 13.01
C ASN A 86 0.72 -8.99 11.83
N LEU A 87 1.41 -7.99 11.26
CA LEU A 87 0.88 -7.21 10.15
C LEU A 87 0.77 -8.08 8.89
N MET A 88 -0.46 -8.21 8.38
CA MET A 88 -0.84 -9.05 7.25
C MET A 88 -1.20 -8.24 6.01
N PHE A 89 -1.74 -7.03 6.16
CA PHE A 89 -2.00 -6.17 5.01
C PHE A 89 -1.74 -4.69 5.29
N VAL A 90 -1.27 -4.00 4.24
CA VAL A 90 -1.06 -2.55 4.20
C VAL A 90 -1.69 -2.00 2.94
N HIS A 91 -2.63 -1.07 3.11
CA HIS A 91 -3.28 -0.36 2.01
C HIS A 91 -2.98 1.13 2.12
N LEU A 92 -2.39 1.70 1.08
CA LEU A 92 -2.05 3.11 0.99
C LEU A 92 -2.82 3.69 -0.20
N TYR A 93 -3.71 4.65 0.05
CA TYR A 93 -4.48 5.32 -1.00
C TYR A 93 -4.44 6.85 -0.82
N GLN A 94 -3.82 7.58 -1.75
CA GLN A 94 -3.52 9.02 -1.57
C GLN A 94 -2.89 9.32 -0.19
N ALA A 95 -2.06 8.38 0.27
CA ALA A 95 -1.62 8.33 1.66
C ALA A 95 -0.25 8.99 1.90
N TYR A 96 0.57 9.05 0.86
CA TYR A 96 1.98 9.42 0.92
C TYR A 96 2.35 10.18 -0.35
N ASP A 97 2.94 11.35 -0.15
CA ASP A 97 3.31 12.30 -1.20
C ASP A 97 4.81 12.23 -1.56
N GLY A 98 5.57 11.39 -0.87
CA GLY A 98 7.00 11.22 -1.13
C GLY A 98 7.29 10.33 -2.35
N LEU A 99 8.57 10.30 -2.72
CA LEU A 99 9.03 9.75 -4.00
C LEU A 99 9.26 8.24 -3.99
N GLN A 100 9.54 7.67 -2.83
CA GLN A 100 9.97 6.29 -2.69
C GLN A 100 9.30 5.61 -1.50
N LEU A 101 8.92 4.35 -1.71
CA LEU A 101 8.59 3.39 -0.65
C LEU A 101 9.65 2.28 -0.63
N HIS A 102 10.09 1.89 0.56
CA HIS A 102 11.16 0.93 0.78
C HIS A 102 10.73 -0.15 1.78
N PHE A 103 10.62 -1.36 1.27
CA PHE A 103 10.51 -2.57 2.08
C PHE A 103 11.91 -3.08 2.41
N GLU A 104 12.40 -2.71 3.58
CA GLU A 104 13.73 -3.07 4.10
C GLU A 104 13.86 -4.57 4.42
N GLU A 105 15.08 -5.09 4.27
CA GLU A 105 15.44 -6.47 4.59
C GLU A 105 15.02 -6.88 6.02
N GLY A 106 14.54 -8.12 6.17
CA GLY A 106 14.17 -8.70 7.46
C GLY A 106 12.85 -8.21 8.07
N GLY A 107 12.23 -7.19 7.47
CA GLY A 107 10.93 -6.64 7.85
C GLY A 107 9.72 -7.36 7.24
N PHE A 108 8.53 -6.99 7.71
CA PHE A 108 7.24 -7.40 7.12
C PHE A 108 7.02 -8.92 7.02
N ARG A 109 7.45 -9.66 8.05
CA ARG A 109 7.55 -11.13 8.03
C ARG A 109 6.22 -11.88 7.82
N LYS A 110 5.09 -11.25 8.15
CA LYS A 110 3.74 -11.84 7.97
C LYS A 110 2.88 -11.11 6.94
N LEU A 111 3.44 -10.12 6.25
CA LEU A 111 2.68 -9.32 5.29
C LEU A 111 2.35 -10.17 4.06
N ARG A 112 1.06 -10.28 3.76
CA ARG A 112 0.49 -11.06 2.66
C ARG A 112 -0.03 -10.19 1.54
N GLU A 113 -0.45 -8.97 1.85
CA GLU A 113 -1.08 -8.09 0.89
C GLU A 113 -0.59 -6.64 0.99
N VAL A 114 -0.21 -6.08 -0.15
CA VAL A 114 0.14 -4.66 -0.31
C VAL A 114 -0.73 -4.07 -1.40
N ARG A 115 -1.39 -2.93 -1.10
CA ARG A 115 -2.09 -2.12 -2.11
C ARG A 115 -1.58 -0.69 -2.08
N LEU A 116 -1.14 -0.19 -3.23
CA LEU A 116 -0.64 1.16 -3.42
C LEU A 116 -1.53 1.86 -4.45
N GLY A 117 -2.28 2.88 -4.03
CA GLY A 117 -3.28 3.56 -4.85
C GLY A 117 -3.09 5.06 -4.88
N LYS A 118 -3.08 5.67 -6.07
CA LYS A 118 -3.05 7.12 -6.27
C LYS A 118 -1.99 7.83 -5.42
N LEU A 119 -0.80 7.25 -5.33
CA LEU A 119 0.32 7.87 -4.64
C LEU A 119 1.00 8.83 -5.62
N GLU A 120 0.54 10.09 -5.62
CA GLU A 120 0.84 11.09 -6.66
C GLU A 120 2.35 11.32 -6.86
N GLY A 121 3.13 11.32 -5.78
CA GLY A 121 4.58 11.52 -5.82
C GLY A 121 5.40 10.25 -6.08
N LEU A 122 4.79 9.07 -5.96
CA LEU A 122 5.53 7.80 -5.93
C LEU A 122 6.16 7.47 -7.29
N LYS A 123 7.48 7.35 -7.30
CA LYS A 123 8.28 6.96 -8.48
C LYS A 123 8.87 5.56 -8.35
N VAL A 124 9.29 5.19 -7.13
CA VAL A 124 10.07 3.98 -6.89
C VAL A 124 9.50 3.19 -5.73
N VAL A 125 9.34 1.87 -5.93
CA VAL A 125 9.11 0.92 -4.85
C VAL A 125 10.32 0.00 -4.77
N LYS A 126 11.09 0.16 -3.71
CA LYS A 126 12.27 -0.66 -3.44
C LYS A 126 11.91 -1.82 -2.53
N ILE A 127 12.23 -3.04 -2.92
CA ILE A 127 12.14 -4.22 -2.05
C ILE A 127 13.56 -4.78 -1.92
N ASP A 128 14.10 -4.80 -0.71
CA ASP A 128 15.38 -5.46 -0.47
C ASP A 128 15.20 -6.98 -0.48
N ARG A 129 16.26 -7.71 -0.82
CA ARG A 129 16.25 -9.18 -0.70
C ARG A 129 15.97 -9.56 0.75
N GLY A 130 15.10 -10.56 0.96
CA GLY A 130 14.71 -11.00 2.30
C GLY A 130 13.59 -10.18 2.96
N ALA A 131 13.10 -9.10 2.33
CA ALA A 131 11.85 -8.46 2.71
C ALA A 131 10.64 -9.25 2.18
N LEU A 132 9.47 -9.06 2.79
CA LEU A 132 8.18 -9.56 2.29
C LEU A 132 8.13 -11.08 2.00
N PRO A 133 8.64 -11.95 2.88
CA PRO A 133 8.81 -13.38 2.56
C PRO A 133 7.48 -14.12 2.32
N LEU A 134 6.37 -13.63 2.86
CA LEU A 134 5.04 -14.23 2.76
C LEU A 134 4.05 -13.43 1.89
N LEU A 135 4.54 -12.48 1.09
CA LEU A 135 3.68 -11.66 0.26
C LEU A 135 3.02 -12.49 -0.84
N GLU A 136 1.70 -12.42 -0.92
CA GLU A 136 0.86 -13.18 -1.85
C GLU A 136 0.23 -12.27 -2.90
N GLU A 137 -0.13 -11.05 -2.53
CA GLU A 137 -0.81 -10.10 -3.39
C GLU A 137 -0.14 -8.73 -3.37
N PHE A 138 0.18 -8.23 -4.56
CA PHE A 138 0.63 -6.86 -4.76
C PHE A 138 -0.31 -6.15 -5.73
N GLU A 139 -0.85 -5.01 -5.33
CA GLU A 139 -1.66 -4.16 -6.19
C GLU A 139 -1.07 -2.76 -6.29
N VAL A 140 -1.02 -2.24 -7.52
CA VAL A 140 -0.73 -0.84 -7.80
C VAL A 140 -1.87 -0.24 -8.62
N GLU A 141 -2.44 0.87 -8.16
CA GLU A 141 -3.52 1.60 -8.81
C GLU A 141 -3.11 3.07 -9.03
N ALA A 142 -3.20 3.55 -10.28
CA ALA A 142 -3.10 4.97 -10.62
C ALA A 142 -1.91 5.73 -9.98
N CYS A 143 -0.75 5.07 -9.84
CA CYS A 143 0.51 5.68 -9.40
C CYS A 143 1.26 6.19 -10.63
N LEU A 144 0.85 7.37 -11.13
CA LEU A 144 1.17 7.83 -12.48
C LEU A 144 2.65 8.17 -12.73
N LEU A 145 3.44 8.41 -11.68
CA LEU A 145 4.87 8.71 -11.80
C LEU A 145 5.77 7.47 -11.67
N MET A 146 5.20 6.31 -11.34
CA MET A 146 5.96 5.07 -11.19
C MET A 146 6.21 4.46 -12.58
N GLN A 147 7.48 4.39 -12.97
CA GLN A 147 7.91 3.93 -14.30
C GLN A 147 8.38 2.47 -14.31
N GLU A 148 8.70 1.91 -13.15
CA GLU A 148 9.25 0.56 -13.02
C GLU A 148 8.45 -0.27 -12.03
N ILE A 149 8.33 -1.56 -12.31
CA ILE A 149 7.83 -2.55 -11.34
C ILE A 149 8.74 -2.56 -10.09
N PRO A 150 8.22 -2.89 -8.87
CA PRO A 150 9.05 -2.92 -7.67
C PRO A 150 10.36 -3.71 -7.86
N SER A 151 11.46 -3.19 -7.32
CA SER A 151 12.75 -3.86 -7.43
C SER A 151 12.72 -5.22 -6.72
N ASN A 152 13.44 -6.22 -7.24
CA ASN A 152 13.53 -7.57 -6.67
C ASN A 152 12.18 -8.30 -6.50
N ILE A 153 11.11 -7.88 -7.19
CA ILE A 153 9.83 -8.58 -7.17
C ILE A 153 9.95 -10.03 -7.68
N GLU A 154 10.93 -10.29 -8.54
CA GLU A 154 11.36 -11.60 -9.04
C GLU A 154 11.90 -12.54 -7.95
N HIS A 155 12.21 -12.00 -6.77
CA HIS A 155 12.74 -12.73 -5.63
C HIS A 155 11.72 -12.98 -4.53
N LEU A 156 10.45 -12.62 -4.75
CA LEU A 156 9.35 -12.89 -3.81
C LEU A 156 8.82 -14.32 -4.03
N PRO A 157 9.05 -15.26 -3.08
CA PRO A 157 8.80 -16.68 -3.32
C PRO A 157 7.31 -17.06 -3.29
N ASN A 158 6.48 -16.26 -2.62
CA ASN A 158 5.06 -16.56 -2.39
C ASN A 158 4.11 -15.68 -3.20
N LEU A 159 4.62 -14.81 -4.08
CA LEU A 159 3.80 -13.85 -4.81
C LEU A 159 2.91 -14.57 -5.82
N LYS A 160 1.60 -14.52 -5.61
CA LYS A 160 0.58 -15.21 -6.42
C LYS A 160 -0.07 -14.28 -7.43
N SER A 161 -0.25 -13.01 -7.04
CA SER A 161 -1.02 -12.04 -7.82
C SER A 161 -0.34 -10.68 -7.86
N LEU A 162 -0.19 -10.15 -9.07
CA LEU A 162 0.12 -8.76 -9.34
C LEU A 162 -1.08 -8.11 -10.05
N ARG A 163 -1.70 -7.13 -9.40
CA ARG A 163 -2.82 -6.36 -9.96
C ARG A 163 -2.36 -4.95 -10.31
N ILE A 164 -2.58 -4.58 -11.56
CA ILE A 164 -2.16 -3.30 -12.13
C ILE A 164 -3.42 -2.59 -12.59
N LYS A 165 -3.79 -1.48 -11.96
CA LYS A 165 -5.03 -0.76 -12.23
C LYS A 165 -4.74 0.67 -12.66
N ASP A 166 -5.29 1.10 -13.79
CA ASP A 166 -5.16 2.49 -14.27
C ASP A 166 -3.72 3.04 -14.24
N MET A 167 -2.72 2.18 -14.47
CA MET A 167 -1.31 2.58 -14.52
C MET A 167 -0.94 3.14 -15.91
N PRO A 168 0.10 4.00 -15.99
CA PRO A 168 0.58 4.52 -17.27
C PRO A 168 0.82 3.41 -18.29
N ARG A 169 0.57 3.72 -19.57
CA ARG A 169 0.70 2.72 -20.64
C ARG A 169 2.15 2.26 -20.78
N GLU A 170 3.10 3.16 -20.58
CA GLU A 170 4.54 2.90 -20.62
C GLU A 170 4.94 1.86 -19.55
N PHE A 171 4.37 1.99 -18.34
CA PHE A 171 4.55 1.01 -17.28
C PHE A 171 4.03 -0.37 -17.72
N VAL A 172 2.82 -0.43 -18.28
CA VAL A 172 2.24 -1.71 -18.72
C VAL A 172 2.95 -2.30 -19.95
N ALA A 173 3.41 -1.47 -20.87
CA ALA A 173 4.20 -1.84 -22.04
C ALA A 173 5.54 -2.47 -21.63
N SER A 174 6.19 -1.92 -20.61
CA SER A 174 7.45 -2.47 -20.06
C SER A 174 7.31 -3.89 -19.49
N LEU A 175 6.10 -4.34 -19.18
CA LEU A 175 5.82 -5.67 -18.65
C LEU A 175 5.44 -6.69 -19.73
N GLN A 176 5.20 -6.26 -20.97
CA GLN A 176 4.70 -7.16 -22.01
C GLN A 176 5.76 -8.20 -22.44
N PRO A 177 5.34 -9.44 -22.76
CA PRO A 177 6.25 -10.51 -23.20
C PRO A 177 7.10 -10.15 -24.44
N ASN A 178 6.56 -9.31 -25.33
CA ASN A 178 7.16 -8.98 -26.62
C ASN A 178 8.07 -7.75 -26.55
N GLY A 179 9.13 -7.81 -25.75
CA GLY A 179 10.15 -6.75 -25.68
C GLY A 179 10.03 -5.79 -24.50
N GLY A 180 9.13 -6.06 -23.54
CA GLY A 180 9.07 -5.32 -22.28
C GLY A 180 10.32 -5.54 -21.43
N SER A 181 10.98 -4.45 -21.04
CA SER A 181 12.23 -4.46 -20.25
C SER A 181 12.09 -5.15 -18.89
N TYR A 182 10.87 -5.23 -18.34
CA TYR A 182 10.57 -5.81 -17.03
C TYR A 182 9.75 -7.10 -17.09
N TYR A 183 9.47 -7.64 -18.28
CA TYR A 183 8.75 -8.92 -18.40
C TYR A 183 9.44 -10.05 -17.61
N SER A 184 10.77 -10.12 -17.68
CA SER A 184 11.56 -11.13 -16.96
C SER A 184 11.37 -11.09 -15.43
N LYS A 185 11.00 -9.92 -14.88
CA LYS A 185 10.73 -9.74 -13.45
C LYS A 185 9.33 -10.16 -13.03
N ALA A 186 8.36 -10.21 -13.95
CA ALA A 186 6.96 -10.54 -13.65
C ALA A 186 6.55 -11.94 -14.12
N LYS A 187 7.32 -12.57 -15.02
CA LYS A 187 6.97 -13.86 -15.65
C LYS A 187 6.78 -15.03 -14.69
N HIS A 188 7.34 -14.97 -13.49
CA HIS A 188 7.18 -16.01 -12.45
C HIS A 188 5.88 -15.88 -11.66
N ILE A 189 5.19 -14.73 -11.77
CA ILE A 189 3.96 -14.43 -11.03
C ILE A 189 2.79 -15.16 -11.70
N PRO A 190 2.07 -16.06 -10.99
CA PRO A 190 1.01 -16.87 -11.58
C PRO A 190 -0.14 -16.08 -12.20
N SER A 191 -0.52 -14.96 -11.58
CA SER A 191 -1.62 -14.11 -12.05
C SER A 191 -1.17 -12.66 -12.15
N VAL A 192 -1.12 -12.12 -13.37
CA VAL A 192 -0.89 -10.70 -13.62
C VAL A 192 -2.11 -10.16 -14.35
N THR A 193 -2.86 -9.30 -13.68
CA THR A 193 -4.09 -8.70 -14.20
C THR A 193 -3.92 -7.21 -14.37
N ILE A 194 -4.25 -6.72 -15.56
CA ILE A 194 -4.24 -5.29 -15.90
C ILE A 194 -5.70 -4.85 -16.02
N GLN A 195 -6.08 -3.76 -15.35
CA GLN A 195 -7.43 -3.24 -15.41
C GLN A 195 -7.43 -1.75 -15.71
N TYR A 196 -8.38 -1.33 -16.53
CA TYR A 196 -8.59 0.08 -16.82
C TYR A 196 -10.07 0.44 -16.75
N LYS A 197 -10.37 1.61 -16.21
CA LYS A 197 -11.75 2.12 -16.16
C LYS A 197 -12.31 2.35 -17.58
N LEU A 198 -13.59 1.99 -17.78
CA LEU A 198 -14.34 2.15 -19.04
C LEU A 198 -15.28 3.36 -19.07
N GLY A 199 -15.36 4.12 -17.97
CA GLY A 199 -16.29 5.24 -17.77
C GLY A 199 -17.21 5.01 -16.58
N GLY A 200 -17.29 5.99 -15.67
CA GLY A 200 -17.92 5.83 -14.35
C GLY A 200 -17.00 5.22 -13.29
N TRP A 201 -17.49 5.04 -12.06
CA TRP A 201 -16.67 4.63 -10.90
C TRP A 201 -16.46 3.11 -10.78
N THR A 202 -17.28 2.29 -11.43
CA THR A 202 -17.38 0.84 -11.16
C THR A 202 -17.10 -0.07 -12.36
N SER A 203 -16.99 0.46 -13.58
CA SER A 203 -16.78 -0.35 -14.78
C SER A 203 -15.29 -0.45 -15.10
N PHE A 204 -14.78 -1.69 -15.19
CA PHE A 204 -13.39 -1.96 -15.53
C PHE A 204 -13.32 -2.95 -16.68
N GLN A 205 -12.46 -2.67 -17.65
CA GLN A 205 -11.97 -3.68 -18.57
C GLN A 205 -10.77 -4.36 -17.93
N SER A 206 -10.75 -5.69 -17.95
CA SER A 206 -9.67 -6.49 -17.38
C SER A 206 -8.97 -7.27 -18.48
N TYR A 207 -7.66 -7.34 -18.41
CA TYR A 207 -6.79 -8.03 -19.34
C TYR A 207 -5.79 -8.89 -18.57
N LYS A 208 -5.35 -9.97 -19.20
CA LYS A 208 -4.19 -10.72 -18.73
C LYS A 208 -2.91 -10.13 -19.32
N LEU A 209 -1.77 -10.40 -18.69
CA LEU A 209 -0.49 -10.02 -19.26
C LEU A 209 -0.26 -10.75 -20.60
N GLY A 210 0.14 -10.00 -21.63
CA GLY A 210 0.33 -10.54 -22.99
C GLY A 210 -0.95 -10.72 -23.81
N ASP A 211 -2.10 -10.28 -23.31
CA ASP A 211 -3.38 -10.32 -24.04
C ASP A 211 -3.31 -9.44 -25.31
N PRO A 212 -3.64 -9.95 -26.51
CA PRO A 212 -3.63 -9.16 -27.75
C PRO A 212 -4.50 -7.90 -27.69
N ASP A 213 -5.64 -7.95 -26.98
CA ASP A 213 -6.54 -6.80 -26.84
C ASP A 213 -5.97 -5.73 -25.91
N LEU A 214 -5.08 -6.12 -24.99
CA LEU A 214 -4.31 -5.17 -24.18
C LEU A 214 -3.30 -4.42 -25.05
N LEU A 215 -2.61 -5.11 -25.97
CA LEU A 215 -1.60 -4.50 -26.83
C LEU A 215 -2.18 -3.42 -27.76
N GLN A 216 -3.43 -3.55 -28.19
CA GLN A 216 -4.10 -2.52 -28.99
C GLN A 216 -4.38 -1.23 -28.19
N ARG A 217 -4.34 -1.31 -26.85
CA ARG A 217 -4.60 -0.18 -25.95
C ARG A 217 -3.34 0.57 -25.53
N LEU A 218 -2.18 -0.10 -25.57
CA LEU A 218 -0.89 0.48 -25.18
C LEU A 218 -0.39 1.41 -26.29
#